data_AF-A0A0D7X3J3-F1
#
_entry.id   AF-A0A0D7X3J3-F1
#
_cell.length_a   1.000
_cell.length_b   1.000
_cell.length_c   1.000
_cell.angle_alpha   90.00
_cell.angle_beta   90.00
_cell.angle_gamma   90.00
#
_symmetry.space_group_name_H-M   'P 1'
#
loop_
_entity.id
_entity.type
_entity.pdbx_description
1 polymer ?
#
loop_
_entity_poly.entity_id
_entity_poly.type
_entity_poly.pdbx_seq_one_letter_code
_entity_poly.pdbx_strand_id
1 'polypeptide(L)'
;MNELFSDASVCAAPMFTSNLEKLWDNLDKSKYYDPDILIAKHTILPYYAPFLPSERFETLKKTLRVGNGSSVYMKLGKAASSLKSPQYLRYCPDCYEEEQGSLGVAYWHRTHQIEGVQVCHVHYCELMDSSIPIAQRKNKHAFYLLEKDAVNAEVLRNESIQNLDVPIFISKQTSYLLNHDLMPIGLEQLHSFYKNELLKRDLVTALGDVRINELKTQFNAYYGRGLLQSMNSYIDSEENHSWLHKLCRTPRVTCHPLRHILLLHFLGKEIIDIYGNHNSTSHPFLAQGLGCV
;
A
#
# COMPACT_ATOMS: atom_id res chain seq x y z
N MET A 1 -26.08 -8.03 3.16
CA MET A 1 -25.62 -6.71 3.70
C MET A 1 -26.43 -6.26 4.89
N ASN A 2 -27.76 -6.23 4.83
CA ASN A 2 -28.59 -5.85 5.97
C ASN A 2 -28.33 -6.69 7.24
N GLU A 3 -28.12 -7.99 7.10
CA GLU A 3 -27.79 -8.87 8.23
C GLU A 3 -26.45 -8.53 8.89
N LEU A 4 -25.43 -8.17 8.10
CA LEU A 4 -24.09 -7.89 8.61
C LEU A 4 -23.93 -6.46 9.11
N PHE A 5 -24.57 -5.48 8.48
CA PHE A 5 -24.34 -4.05 8.74
C PHE A 5 -25.58 -3.28 9.21
N SER A 6 -26.73 -3.94 9.31
CA SER A 6 -28.03 -3.30 9.58
C SER A 6 -28.34 -2.15 8.59
N ASP A 7 -27.81 -2.29 7.37
CA ASP A 7 -27.89 -1.31 6.29
C ASP A 7 -27.71 -2.03 4.93
N ALA A 8 -28.77 -2.02 4.12
CA ALA A 8 -28.77 -2.66 2.81
C ALA A 8 -27.98 -1.86 1.75
N SER A 9 -27.65 -0.59 2.01
CA SER A 9 -26.94 0.28 1.06
C SER A 9 -25.42 0.04 1.05
N VAL A 10 -24.89 -0.62 2.09
CA VAL A 10 -23.45 -0.90 2.22
C VAL A 10 -22.99 -1.79 1.07
N CYS A 11 -21.98 -1.34 0.33
CA CYS A 11 -21.38 -2.10 -0.76
C CYS A 11 -20.20 -2.94 -0.25
N ALA A 12 -19.98 -4.10 -0.86
CA ALA A 12 -18.75 -4.86 -0.69
C ALA A 12 -17.59 -4.03 -1.28
N ALA A 13 -16.66 -3.62 -0.42
CA ALA A 13 -15.50 -2.82 -0.79
C ALA A 13 -14.23 -3.63 -0.45
N PRO A 14 -13.65 -4.36 -1.42
CA PRO A 14 -12.56 -5.32 -1.16
C PRO A 14 -11.34 -4.72 -0.43
N MET A 15 -11.14 -3.40 -0.55
CA MET A 15 -9.96 -2.73 -0.02
C MET A 15 -10.22 -1.90 1.25
N PHE A 16 -11.46 -1.45 1.45
CA PHE A 16 -11.86 -0.50 2.50
C PHE A 16 -13.29 -0.77 2.94
N THR A 17 -13.51 -1.87 3.64
CA THR A 17 -14.80 -2.11 4.28
C THR A 17 -15.01 -1.06 5.36
N SER A 18 -16.18 -0.41 5.35
CA SER A 18 -16.56 0.63 6.30
C SER A 18 -17.76 0.21 7.15
N ASN A 19 -18.23 1.06 8.06
CA ASN A 19 -19.24 0.72 9.07
C ASN A 19 -18.84 -0.48 9.94
N LEU A 20 -17.55 -0.58 10.27
CA LEU A 20 -16.99 -1.71 11.01
C LEU A 20 -17.52 -1.80 12.44
N GLU A 21 -17.93 -0.70 13.07
CA GLU A 21 -18.59 -0.75 14.38
C GLU A 21 -19.95 -1.46 14.32
N LYS A 22 -20.75 -1.20 13.28
CA LYS A 22 -22.03 -1.90 13.11
C LYS A 22 -21.83 -3.39 12.84
N LEU A 23 -20.82 -3.72 12.04
CA LEU A 23 -20.43 -5.12 11.81
C LEU A 23 -20.06 -5.79 13.12
N TRP A 24 -19.23 -5.13 13.93
CA TRP A 24 -18.80 -5.65 15.23
C TRP A 24 -19.97 -5.82 16.21
N ASP A 25 -20.89 -4.86 16.28
CA ASP A 25 -22.12 -4.94 17.09
C ASP A 25 -22.98 -6.15 16.69
N ASN A 26 -23.16 -6.38 15.38
CA ASN A 26 -23.94 -7.50 14.86
C ASN A 26 -23.24 -8.86 14.98
N LEU A 27 -21.92 -8.86 15.28
CA LEU A 27 -21.12 -10.05 15.58
C LEU A 27 -20.87 -10.20 17.08
N ASP A 28 -21.84 -9.75 17.90
CA ASP A 28 -21.84 -9.83 19.36
C ASP A 28 -20.58 -9.25 20.01
N LYS A 29 -20.00 -8.21 19.40
CA LYS A 29 -18.77 -7.54 19.86
C LYS A 29 -17.62 -8.50 20.12
N SER A 30 -17.49 -9.55 19.30
CA SER A 30 -16.38 -10.49 19.37
C SER A 30 -15.03 -9.77 19.35
N LYS A 31 -14.15 -10.10 20.30
CA LYS A 31 -12.79 -9.54 20.38
C LYS A 31 -11.94 -9.76 19.12
N TYR A 32 -12.27 -10.76 18.31
CA TYR A 32 -11.56 -11.07 17.07
C TYR A 32 -11.90 -10.12 15.93
N TYR A 33 -13.06 -9.46 16.01
CA TYR A 33 -13.59 -8.55 14.99
C TYR A 33 -13.69 -7.12 15.50
N ASP A 34 -12.85 -6.76 16.49
CA ASP A 34 -12.73 -5.37 16.95
C ASP A 34 -12.44 -4.45 15.74
N PRO A 35 -13.13 -3.30 15.61
CA PRO A 35 -12.98 -2.42 14.46
C PRO A 35 -11.54 -1.95 14.21
N ASP A 36 -10.73 -1.74 15.24
CA ASP A 36 -9.33 -1.35 15.05
C ASP A 36 -8.49 -2.52 14.54
N ILE A 37 -8.77 -3.75 15.00
CA ILE A 37 -8.16 -4.97 14.45
C ILE A 37 -8.55 -5.14 12.98
N LEU A 38 -9.83 -4.96 12.64
CA LEU A 38 -10.32 -5.05 11.27
C LEU A 38 -9.66 -4.00 10.37
N ILE A 39 -9.51 -2.77 10.83
CA ILE A 39 -8.82 -1.72 10.09
C ILE A 39 -7.35 -2.09 9.88
N ALA A 40 -6.65 -2.50 10.93
CA ALA A 40 -5.22 -2.81 10.87
C ALA A 40 -4.91 -4.07 10.03
N LYS A 41 -5.74 -5.11 10.13
CA LYS A 41 -5.43 -6.44 9.56
C LYS A 41 -6.25 -6.81 8.32
N HIS A 42 -7.35 -6.10 8.04
CA HIS A 42 -8.27 -6.45 6.96
C HIS A 42 -8.61 -5.30 6.01
N THR A 43 -7.97 -4.13 6.17
CA THR A 43 -8.04 -3.04 5.18
C THR A 43 -6.65 -2.70 4.66
N ILE A 44 -6.59 -1.86 3.63
CA ILE A 44 -5.32 -1.33 3.12
C ILE A 44 -4.92 0.02 3.75
N LEU A 45 -5.65 0.52 4.76
CA LEU A 45 -5.28 1.80 5.40
C LEU A 45 -3.83 1.82 5.94
N PRO A 46 -3.29 0.74 6.54
CA PRO A 46 -1.89 0.70 7.00
C PRO A 46 -0.86 1.01 5.91
N TYR A 47 -1.15 0.62 4.65
CA TYR A 47 -0.26 0.93 3.51
C TYR A 47 -0.04 2.43 3.30
N TYR A 48 -1.03 3.25 3.65
CA TYR A 48 -0.96 4.70 3.53
C TYR A 48 -0.46 5.37 4.81
N ALA A 49 -0.60 4.73 5.97
CA ALA A 49 -0.47 5.37 7.29
C ALA A 49 0.81 6.21 7.45
N PRO A 50 2.02 5.71 7.11
CA PRO A 50 3.26 6.47 7.28
C PRO A 50 3.30 7.79 6.51
N PHE A 51 2.59 7.85 5.38
CA PHE A 51 2.66 8.91 4.38
C PHE A 51 1.51 9.90 4.44
N LEU A 52 0.63 9.78 5.44
CA LEU A 52 -0.48 10.69 5.68
C LEU A 52 -0.13 11.68 6.81
N PRO A 53 -0.74 12.88 6.82
CA PRO A 53 -0.82 13.68 8.04
C PRO A 53 -1.63 12.97 9.12
N SER A 54 -1.24 13.09 10.39
CA SER A 54 -1.89 12.40 11.51
C SER A 54 -3.40 12.67 11.60
N GLU A 55 -3.82 13.92 11.47
CA GLU A 55 -5.24 14.30 11.47
C GLU A 55 -6.04 13.60 10.35
N ARG A 56 -5.42 13.46 9.17
CA ARG A 56 -6.05 12.79 8.03
C ARG A 56 -6.15 11.29 8.25
N PHE A 57 -5.12 10.68 8.83
CA PHE A 57 -5.13 9.26 9.20
C PHE A 57 -6.24 8.96 10.22
N GLU A 58 -6.35 9.76 11.29
CA GLU A 58 -7.42 9.61 12.29
C GLU A 58 -8.82 9.81 11.68
N THR A 59 -8.96 10.80 10.80
CA THR A 59 -10.22 11.04 10.07
C THR A 59 -10.60 9.84 9.20
N LEU A 60 -9.63 9.21 8.53
CA LEU A 60 -9.84 8.02 7.71
C LEU A 60 -10.22 6.81 8.58
N LYS A 61 -9.50 6.60 9.68
CA LYS A 61 -9.78 5.54 10.65
C LYS A 61 -11.21 5.66 11.19
N LYS A 62 -11.63 6.86 11.62
CA LYS A 62 -13.02 7.15 12.02
C LYS A 62 -14.02 6.90 10.88
N THR A 63 -13.69 7.28 9.65
CA THR A 63 -14.55 7.05 8.48
C THR A 63 -14.78 5.55 8.23
N LEU A 64 -13.78 4.70 8.44
CA LEU A 64 -13.94 3.24 8.30
C LEU A 64 -14.74 2.63 9.47
N ARG A 65 -14.59 3.16 10.69
CA ARG A 65 -15.36 2.69 11.86
C ARG A 65 -16.86 2.96 11.73
N VAL A 66 -17.25 4.21 11.48
CA VAL A 66 -18.66 4.66 11.58
C VAL A 66 -19.25 5.25 10.31
N GLY A 67 -18.46 5.40 9.24
CA GLY A 67 -18.88 6.03 8.00
C GLY A 67 -19.24 5.05 6.88
N ASN A 68 -19.83 5.58 5.81
CA ASN A 68 -20.22 4.83 4.61
C ASN A 68 -19.09 4.59 3.59
N GLY A 69 -17.83 4.87 3.93
CA GLY A 69 -16.65 4.60 3.10
C GLY A 69 -16.50 5.44 1.82
N SER A 70 -17.54 6.16 1.40
CA SER A 70 -17.62 6.86 0.11
C SER A 70 -16.51 7.88 -0.15
N SER A 71 -16.01 8.51 0.92
CA SER A 71 -14.96 9.55 0.84
C SER A 71 -13.53 9.02 1.02
N VAL A 72 -13.34 7.73 1.33
CA VAL A 72 -12.03 7.16 1.68
C VAL A 72 -11.02 7.33 0.54
N TYR A 73 -11.37 6.91 -0.67
CA TYR A 73 -10.48 7.02 -1.84
C TYR A 73 -10.10 8.47 -2.17
N MET A 74 -11.03 9.41 -1.98
CA MET A 74 -10.76 10.84 -2.17
C MET A 74 -9.80 11.37 -1.11
N LYS A 75 -10.06 11.07 0.18
CA LYS A 75 -9.21 11.50 1.31
C LYS A 75 -7.80 10.90 1.22
N LEU A 76 -7.63 9.72 0.65
CA LEU A 76 -6.32 9.12 0.36
C LEU A 76 -5.59 9.80 -0.81
N GLY A 77 -6.27 10.65 -1.58
CA GLY A 77 -5.70 11.28 -2.78
C GLY A 77 -5.48 10.31 -3.93
N LYS A 78 -6.18 9.16 -3.94
CA LYS A 78 -6.00 8.11 -4.96
C LYS A 78 -6.25 8.64 -6.37
N ALA A 79 -7.35 9.38 -6.57
CA ALA A 79 -7.66 10.01 -7.85
C ALA A 79 -6.56 10.99 -8.31
N ALA A 80 -5.99 11.76 -7.37
CA ALA A 80 -4.91 12.71 -7.65
C ALA A 80 -3.54 12.03 -7.88
N SER A 81 -3.42 10.74 -7.61
CA SER A 81 -2.16 10.00 -7.79
C SER A 81 -1.89 9.61 -9.25
N SER A 82 -2.92 9.62 -10.10
CA SER A 82 -2.95 9.06 -11.46
C SER A 82 -2.60 7.57 -11.59
N LEU A 83 -2.32 6.86 -10.49
CA LEU A 83 -2.04 5.43 -10.53
C LEU A 83 -3.29 4.63 -10.89
N LYS A 84 -3.12 3.64 -11.76
CA LYS A 84 -4.20 2.75 -12.18
C LYS A 84 -4.36 1.64 -11.16
N SER A 85 -5.57 1.48 -10.65
CA SER A 85 -5.92 0.29 -9.88
C SER A 85 -5.96 -0.95 -10.77
N PRO A 86 -5.68 -2.14 -10.23
CA PRO A 86 -5.95 -3.38 -10.93
C PRO A 86 -7.42 -3.44 -11.34
N GLN A 87 -7.70 -4.04 -12.51
CA GLN A 87 -9.07 -4.17 -13.01
C GLN A 87 -9.78 -5.38 -12.37
N TYR A 88 -9.02 -6.43 -12.11
CA TYR A 88 -9.47 -7.68 -11.52
C TYR A 88 -8.79 -7.92 -10.17
N LEU A 89 -9.43 -8.70 -9.31
CA LEU A 89 -8.78 -9.21 -8.11
C LEU A 89 -7.63 -10.11 -8.53
N ARG A 90 -6.49 -9.98 -7.84
CA ARG A 90 -5.27 -10.70 -8.19
C ARG A 90 -4.92 -11.76 -7.16
N TYR A 91 -4.27 -12.82 -7.60
CA TYR A 91 -3.82 -13.90 -6.73
C TYR A 91 -2.44 -14.39 -7.15
N CYS A 92 -1.79 -15.10 -6.23
CA CYS A 92 -0.58 -15.86 -6.51
C CYS A 92 -1.00 -17.31 -6.73
N PRO A 93 -0.62 -17.95 -7.85
CA PRO A 93 -0.96 -19.36 -8.10
C PRO A 93 -0.37 -20.29 -7.03
N ASP A 94 0.85 -20.00 -6.57
CA ASP A 94 1.52 -20.83 -5.56
C ASP A 94 0.85 -20.65 -4.18
N CYS A 95 0.46 -19.43 -3.77
CA CYS A 95 -0.36 -19.23 -2.55
C CYS A 95 -1.69 -19.98 -2.64
N TYR A 96 -2.34 -19.94 -3.81
CA TYR A 96 -3.62 -20.61 -4.02
C TYR A 96 -3.50 -22.12 -3.80
N GLU A 97 -2.51 -22.76 -4.43
CA GLU A 97 -2.29 -24.21 -4.29
C GLU A 97 -1.95 -24.60 -2.85
N GLU A 98 -1.07 -23.85 -2.18
CA GLU A 98 -0.68 -24.09 -0.78
C GLU A 98 -1.87 -23.96 0.18
N GLU A 99 -2.69 -22.92 0.03
CA GLU A 99 -3.85 -22.67 0.90
C GLU A 99 -5.00 -23.64 0.65
N GLN A 100 -5.25 -24.00 -0.62
CA GLN A 100 -6.21 -25.06 -0.94
C GLN A 100 -5.78 -26.40 -0.32
N GLY A 101 -4.49 -26.74 -0.40
CA GLY A 101 -3.96 -27.99 0.15
C GLY A 101 -3.95 -28.03 1.68
N SER A 102 -3.66 -26.91 2.34
CA SER A 102 -3.47 -26.85 3.80
C SER A 102 -4.69 -26.42 4.60
N LEU A 103 -5.49 -25.48 4.08
CA LEU A 103 -6.65 -24.90 4.76
C LEU A 103 -7.98 -25.37 4.15
N GLY A 104 -7.95 -25.98 2.96
CA GLY A 104 -9.14 -26.32 2.19
C GLY A 104 -9.81 -25.11 1.52
N VAL A 105 -9.25 -23.91 1.68
CA VAL A 105 -9.77 -22.67 1.09
C VAL A 105 -8.62 -21.66 0.90
N ALA A 106 -8.53 -21.10 -0.30
CA ALA A 106 -7.64 -19.98 -0.60
C ALA A 106 -8.34 -18.63 -0.38
N TYR A 107 -7.56 -17.59 -0.08
CA TYR A 107 -8.11 -16.26 0.19
C TYR A 107 -7.38 -15.14 -0.57
N TRP A 108 -8.05 -14.00 -0.67
CA TRP A 108 -7.47 -12.81 -1.32
C TRP A 108 -6.49 -12.11 -0.38
N HIS A 109 -5.20 -12.14 -0.74
CA HIS A 109 -4.19 -11.38 -0.01
C HIS A 109 -4.30 -9.89 -0.31
N ARG A 110 -4.29 -9.06 0.74
CA ARG A 110 -4.31 -7.58 0.64
C ARG A 110 -3.15 -7.06 -0.21
N THR A 111 -1.94 -7.58 0.02
CA THR A 111 -0.72 -7.20 -0.69
C THR A 111 -0.87 -7.36 -2.20
N HIS A 112 -1.53 -8.44 -2.66
CA HIS A 112 -1.74 -8.70 -4.09
C HIS A 112 -2.67 -7.69 -4.76
N GLN A 113 -3.46 -6.93 -4.00
CA GLN A 113 -4.42 -5.98 -4.55
C GLN A 113 -3.84 -4.54 -4.69
N ILE A 114 -2.63 -4.28 -4.19
CA ILE A 114 -2.05 -2.93 -4.15
C ILE A 114 -1.46 -2.52 -5.51
N GLU A 115 -1.67 -1.25 -5.89
CA GLU A 115 -1.08 -0.67 -7.10
C GLU A 115 0.46 -0.78 -7.11
N GLY A 116 1.01 -1.24 -8.23
CA GLY A 116 2.45 -1.40 -8.42
C GLY A 116 3.02 -2.74 -7.89
N VAL A 117 2.27 -3.50 -7.09
CA VAL A 117 2.67 -4.88 -6.75
C VAL A 117 2.39 -5.78 -7.94
N GLN A 118 3.43 -6.36 -8.54
CA GLN A 118 3.32 -7.24 -9.70
C GLN A 118 3.67 -8.70 -9.37
N VAL A 119 4.38 -8.93 -8.27
CA VAL A 119 4.85 -10.26 -7.85
C VAL A 119 4.45 -10.55 -6.42
N CYS A 120 4.33 -11.84 -6.09
CA CYS A 120 4.14 -12.27 -4.71
C CYS A 120 5.42 -12.05 -3.89
N HIS A 121 5.30 -11.54 -2.67
CA HIS A 121 6.44 -11.35 -1.76
C HIS A 121 6.88 -12.65 -1.06
N VAL A 122 6.07 -13.71 -1.17
CA VAL A 122 6.36 -15.05 -0.61
C VAL A 122 6.99 -15.92 -1.69
N HIS A 123 6.31 -16.11 -2.82
CA HIS A 123 6.74 -17.03 -3.88
C HIS A 123 7.56 -16.40 -5.01
N TYR A 124 7.66 -15.07 -5.04
CA TYR A 124 8.41 -14.31 -6.06
C TYR A 124 7.98 -14.57 -7.52
N CYS A 125 6.77 -15.12 -7.71
CA CYS A 125 6.15 -15.28 -9.02
C CYS A 125 5.23 -14.08 -9.34
N GLU A 126 4.91 -13.91 -10.63
CA GLU A 126 3.94 -12.90 -11.08
C GLU A 126 2.55 -13.15 -10.51
N LEU A 127 1.84 -12.07 -10.17
CA LEU A 127 0.44 -12.12 -9.76
C LEU A 127 -0.48 -12.22 -10.97
N MET A 128 -1.48 -13.09 -10.87
CA MET A 128 -2.44 -13.34 -11.94
C MET A 128 -3.74 -12.59 -11.68
N ASP A 129 -4.33 -12.03 -12.73
CA ASP A 129 -5.71 -11.52 -12.70
C ASP A 129 -6.69 -12.70 -12.63
N SER A 130 -7.68 -12.59 -11.75
CA SER A 130 -8.84 -13.50 -11.69
C SER A 130 -9.92 -13.10 -12.70
N SER A 131 -10.99 -13.88 -12.79
CA SER A 131 -12.19 -13.52 -13.54
C SER A 131 -13.07 -12.47 -12.84
N ILE A 132 -12.72 -12.04 -11.62
CA ILE A 132 -13.55 -11.17 -10.77
C ILE A 132 -13.08 -9.72 -10.85
N PRO A 133 -13.89 -8.78 -11.38
CA PRO A 133 -13.55 -7.36 -11.39
C PRO A 133 -13.49 -6.77 -9.96
N ILE A 134 -12.53 -5.88 -9.70
CA ILE A 134 -12.47 -5.13 -8.43
C ILE A 134 -13.67 -4.20 -8.29
N ALA A 135 -14.03 -3.51 -9.38
CA ALA A 135 -15.13 -2.55 -9.39
C ALA A 135 -16.44 -3.20 -9.80
N GLN A 136 -17.19 -3.70 -8.84
CA GLN A 136 -18.44 -4.43 -9.09
C GLN A 136 -19.66 -3.51 -9.15
N ARG A 137 -19.87 -2.87 -10.30
CA ARG A 137 -21.02 -1.95 -10.47
C ARG A 137 -22.37 -2.66 -10.43
N LYS A 138 -22.45 -3.88 -10.98
CA LYS A 138 -23.70 -4.66 -11.05
C LYS A 138 -23.96 -5.46 -9.76
N ASN A 139 -22.92 -6.09 -9.22
CA ASN A 139 -22.99 -6.92 -8.01
C ASN A 139 -22.29 -6.26 -6.82
N LYS A 140 -22.60 -4.99 -6.56
CA LYS A 140 -21.92 -4.15 -5.57
C LYS A 140 -21.96 -4.66 -4.12
N HIS A 141 -22.73 -5.70 -3.83
CA HIS A 141 -22.91 -6.30 -2.51
C HIS A 141 -22.31 -7.71 -2.39
N ALA A 142 -21.77 -8.27 -3.47
CA ALA A 142 -21.30 -9.64 -3.49
C ALA A 142 -19.87 -9.77 -2.95
N PHE A 143 -19.66 -10.83 -2.17
CA PHE A 143 -18.34 -11.30 -1.74
C PHE A 143 -17.99 -12.55 -2.54
N TYR A 144 -16.76 -12.63 -3.01
CA TYR A 144 -16.29 -13.72 -3.86
C TYR A 144 -15.16 -14.45 -3.16
N LEU A 145 -15.27 -15.77 -3.11
CA LEU A 145 -14.17 -16.62 -2.70
C LEU A 145 -13.18 -16.77 -3.86
N LEU A 146 -11.93 -17.04 -3.51
CA LEU A 146 -10.92 -17.44 -4.48
C LEU A 146 -11.07 -18.94 -4.72
N GLU A 147 -12.02 -19.29 -5.59
CA GLU A 147 -12.34 -20.66 -5.97
C GLU A 147 -11.79 -20.98 -7.37
N LYS A 148 -11.84 -22.26 -7.75
CA LYS A 148 -11.29 -22.75 -9.03
C LYS A 148 -11.86 -21.98 -10.24
N ASP A 149 -13.13 -21.62 -10.20
CA ASP A 149 -13.79 -20.89 -11.29
C ASP A 149 -13.40 -19.40 -11.36
N ALA A 150 -12.83 -18.86 -10.27
CA ALA A 150 -12.27 -17.52 -10.24
C ALA A 150 -10.84 -17.47 -10.83
N VAL A 151 -10.15 -18.60 -10.81
CA VAL A 151 -8.75 -18.76 -11.23
C VAL A 151 -8.69 -18.97 -12.74
N ASN A 152 -7.90 -18.14 -13.42
CA ASN A 152 -7.62 -18.32 -14.84
C ASN A 152 -6.51 -19.36 -15.02
N ALA A 153 -6.88 -20.65 -15.00
CA ALA A 153 -5.95 -21.77 -15.08
C ALA A 153 -5.16 -21.83 -16.41
N GLU A 154 -5.63 -21.16 -17.46
CA GLU A 154 -5.03 -21.19 -18.81
C GLU A 154 -4.04 -20.04 -19.08
N VAL A 155 -3.84 -19.12 -18.13
CA VAL A 155 -2.85 -18.06 -18.31
C VAL A 155 -1.48 -18.63 -17.97
N LEU A 156 -0.70 -18.91 -19.02
CA LEU A 156 0.71 -19.28 -18.92
C LEU A 156 1.41 -18.35 -17.92
N ARG A 157 2.20 -18.91 -16.99
CA ARG A 157 3.13 -18.12 -16.16
C ARG A 157 3.95 -17.27 -17.13
N ASN A 158 3.65 -15.98 -17.24
CA ASN A 158 4.41 -15.11 -18.14
C ASN A 158 5.82 -14.99 -17.56
N GLU A 159 6.81 -15.57 -18.23
CA GLU A 159 8.20 -15.56 -17.79
C GLU A 159 8.89 -14.19 -17.93
N SER A 160 8.14 -13.10 -18.13
CA SER A 160 8.66 -11.88 -18.77
C SER A 160 8.73 -10.64 -17.87
N ILE A 161 8.84 -10.80 -16.54
CA ILE A 161 9.29 -9.67 -15.71
C ILE A 161 10.83 -9.63 -15.77
N GLN A 162 11.36 -8.81 -16.69
CA GLN A 162 12.79 -8.50 -16.71
C GLN A 162 13.14 -7.74 -15.43
N ASN A 163 14.18 -8.20 -14.72
CA ASN A 163 14.64 -7.64 -13.44
C ASN A 163 13.57 -7.71 -12.33
N LEU A 164 13.49 -8.86 -11.66
CA LEU A 164 12.58 -9.10 -10.54
C LEU A 164 12.93 -8.32 -9.27
N ASP A 165 14.11 -7.72 -9.17
CA ASP A 165 14.58 -7.08 -7.92
C ASP A 165 13.65 -5.94 -7.49
N VAL A 166 13.27 -5.05 -8.42
CA VAL A 166 12.38 -3.92 -8.11
C VAL A 166 10.96 -4.39 -7.79
N PRO A 167 10.30 -5.24 -8.60
CA PRO A 167 9.00 -5.81 -8.25
C PRO A 167 8.99 -6.55 -6.90
N ILE A 168 10.02 -7.36 -6.61
CA ILE A 168 10.15 -8.06 -5.32
C ILE A 168 10.30 -7.06 -4.19
N PHE A 169 11.15 -6.04 -4.35
CA PHE A 169 11.31 -4.98 -3.35
C PHE A 169 9.98 -4.28 -3.05
N ILE A 170 9.24 -3.87 -4.09
CA ILE A 170 7.92 -3.23 -3.94
C ILE A 170 6.95 -4.14 -3.20
N SER A 171 6.92 -5.43 -3.54
CA SER A 171 6.03 -6.41 -2.90
C SER A 171 6.36 -6.60 -1.42
N LYS A 172 7.66 -6.72 -1.09
CA LYS A 172 8.15 -6.85 0.29
C LYS A 172 7.83 -5.60 1.13
N GLN A 173 8.14 -4.40 0.62
CA GLN A 173 7.86 -3.16 1.35
C GLN A 173 6.35 -2.90 1.50
N THR A 174 5.55 -3.27 0.49
CA THR A 174 4.09 -3.23 0.60
C THR A 174 3.56 -4.18 1.68
N SER A 175 4.06 -5.42 1.72
CA SER A 175 3.70 -6.39 2.76
C SER A 175 4.12 -5.90 4.15
N TYR A 176 5.31 -5.31 4.27
CA TYR A 176 5.79 -4.70 5.51
C TYR A 176 4.83 -3.63 6.01
N LEU A 177 4.46 -2.67 5.15
CA LEU A 177 3.50 -1.61 5.46
C LEU A 177 2.12 -2.12 5.88
N LEU A 178 1.63 -3.20 5.27
CA LEU A 178 0.29 -3.75 5.55
C LEU A 178 0.22 -4.56 6.85
N ASN A 179 1.35 -5.08 7.32
CA ASN A 179 1.41 -6.05 8.42
C ASN A 179 2.13 -5.51 9.68
N HIS A 180 2.61 -4.27 9.66
CA HIS A 180 3.18 -3.59 10.83
C HIS A 180 2.33 -2.38 11.21
N ASP A 181 2.20 -2.15 12.52
CA ASP A 181 1.43 -1.02 13.06
C ASP A 181 2.26 0.27 13.01
N LEU A 182 2.40 0.82 11.80
CA LEU A 182 3.19 2.00 11.52
C LEU A 182 2.33 3.26 11.58
N MET A 183 2.72 4.18 12.44
CA MET A 183 2.02 5.47 12.60
C MET A 183 2.48 6.50 11.56
N PRO A 184 1.63 7.50 11.27
CA PRO A 184 2.01 8.68 10.49
C PRO A 184 3.32 9.31 10.96
N ILE A 185 4.28 9.44 10.04
CA ILE A 185 5.58 10.06 10.31
C ILE A 185 5.45 11.60 10.35
N GLY A 186 4.54 12.14 9.55
CA GLY A 186 4.41 13.58 9.33
C GLY A 186 5.26 14.04 8.13
N LEU A 187 4.69 14.96 7.36
CA LEU A 187 5.25 15.30 6.04
C LEU A 187 6.60 16.02 6.13
N GLU A 188 6.82 16.84 7.15
CA GLU A 188 8.09 17.55 7.37
C GLU A 188 9.23 16.58 7.72
N GLN A 189 8.94 15.56 8.51
CA GLN A 189 9.92 14.53 8.89
C GLN A 189 10.26 13.66 7.67
N LEU A 190 9.26 13.25 6.88
CA LEU A 190 9.47 12.57 5.59
C LEU A 190 10.31 13.41 4.62
N HIS A 191 9.98 14.69 4.46
CA HIS A 191 10.74 15.61 3.60
C HIS A 191 12.18 15.75 4.05
N SER A 192 12.41 15.92 5.35
CA SER A 192 13.74 16.01 5.96
C SER A 192 14.55 14.72 5.74
N PHE A 193 13.93 13.55 5.90
CA PHE A 193 14.56 12.27 5.62
C PHE A 193 15.04 12.19 4.17
N TYR A 194 14.15 12.44 3.18
CA TYR A 194 14.53 12.39 1.77
C TYR A 194 15.61 13.41 1.42
N LYS A 195 15.50 14.63 1.94
CA LYS A 195 16.49 15.68 1.71
C LYS A 195 17.87 15.26 2.22
N ASN A 196 17.95 14.64 3.41
CA ASN A 196 19.20 14.16 3.97
C ASN A 196 19.81 13.02 3.14
N GLU A 197 19.01 12.07 2.66
CA GLU A 197 19.50 10.99 1.80
C GLU A 197 19.94 11.50 0.40
N LEU A 198 19.24 12.50 -0.15
CA LEU A 198 19.64 13.15 -1.40
C LEU A 198 20.92 13.97 -1.24
N LEU A 199 21.13 14.62 -0.09
CA LEU A 199 22.35 15.35 0.21
C LEU A 199 23.58 14.43 0.19
N LYS A 200 23.47 13.21 0.73
CA LYS A 200 24.54 12.19 0.68
C LYS A 200 24.91 11.72 -0.73
N ARG A 201 24.10 12.09 -1.74
CA ARG A 201 24.30 11.75 -3.15
C ARG A 201 24.61 12.97 -4.01
N ASP A 202 25.01 14.08 -3.40
CA ASP A 202 25.29 15.36 -4.08
C ASP A 202 24.12 15.94 -4.90
N LEU A 203 22.89 15.46 -4.65
CA LEU A 203 21.66 15.88 -5.32
C LEU A 203 20.99 17.10 -4.64
N VAL A 204 21.74 17.81 -3.79
CA VAL A 204 21.30 19.02 -3.10
C VAL A 204 22.32 20.13 -3.39
N THR A 205 21.85 21.35 -3.65
CA THR A 205 22.70 22.53 -3.89
C THR A 205 23.29 23.05 -2.58
N ALA A 206 24.30 23.91 -2.66
CA ALA A 206 24.87 24.58 -1.49
C ALA A 206 23.86 25.43 -0.71
N LEU A 207 22.79 25.89 -1.38
CA LEU A 207 21.68 26.64 -0.77
C LEU A 207 20.62 25.72 -0.14
N GLY A 208 20.76 24.40 -0.28
CA GLY A 208 19.87 23.41 0.30
C GLY A 208 18.68 23.03 -0.58
N ASP A 209 18.67 23.38 -1.86
CA ASP A 209 17.62 22.98 -2.79
C ASP A 209 17.96 21.66 -3.49
N VAL A 210 16.96 20.81 -3.73
CA VAL A 210 17.17 19.56 -4.48
C VAL A 210 17.45 19.86 -5.95
N ARG A 211 18.50 19.25 -6.51
CA ARG A 211 18.87 19.28 -7.94
C ARG A 211 17.88 18.45 -8.75
N ILE A 212 16.64 18.91 -8.85
CA ILE A 212 15.51 18.08 -9.30
C ILE A 212 15.66 17.53 -10.72
N ASN A 213 16.23 18.30 -11.65
CA ASN A 213 16.45 17.85 -13.03
C ASN A 213 17.48 16.73 -13.10
N GLU A 214 18.53 16.82 -12.29
CA GLU A 214 19.54 15.77 -12.18
C GLU A 214 18.96 14.51 -11.52
N LEU A 215 18.22 14.68 -10.43
CA LEU A 215 17.53 13.59 -9.75
C LEU A 215 16.56 12.86 -10.70
N LYS A 216 15.77 13.57 -11.50
CA LYS A 216 14.90 12.94 -12.52
C LYS A 216 15.69 12.09 -13.51
N THR A 217 16.77 12.64 -14.05
CA THR A 217 17.60 11.94 -15.05
C THR A 217 18.19 10.67 -14.45
N GLN A 218 18.80 10.76 -13.27
CA GLN A 218 19.35 9.60 -12.58
C GLN A 218 18.26 8.57 -12.21
N PHE A 219 17.11 9.03 -11.71
CA PHE A 219 15.99 8.16 -11.32
C PHE A 219 15.41 7.41 -12.52
N ASN A 220 15.15 8.10 -13.64
CA ASN A 220 14.65 7.47 -14.86
C ASN A 220 15.66 6.50 -15.46
N ALA A 221 16.96 6.85 -15.45
CA ALA A 221 18.02 5.98 -15.94
C ALA A 221 18.15 4.71 -15.09
N TYR A 222 18.00 4.84 -13.77
CA TYR A 222 18.10 3.72 -12.83
C TYR A 222 17.04 2.65 -13.04
N TYR A 223 15.77 3.05 -13.23
CA TYR A 223 14.66 2.10 -13.42
C TYR A 223 14.38 1.75 -14.88
N GLY A 224 14.74 2.62 -15.80
CA GLY A 224 14.33 2.53 -17.19
C GLY A 224 12.87 2.92 -17.43
N ARG A 225 12.58 3.26 -18.68
CA ARG A 225 11.27 3.79 -19.09
C ARG A 225 10.14 2.78 -18.96
N GLY A 226 10.35 1.54 -19.42
CA GLY A 226 9.30 0.51 -19.46
C GLY A 226 8.73 0.18 -18.08
N LEU A 227 9.63 -0.03 -17.11
CA LEU A 227 9.25 -0.33 -15.73
C LEU A 227 8.51 0.84 -15.07
N LEU A 228 9.00 2.07 -15.21
CA LEU A 228 8.32 3.24 -14.63
C LEU A 228 6.98 3.53 -15.31
N GLN A 229 6.84 3.27 -16.62
CA GLN A 229 5.58 3.42 -17.34
C GLN A 229 4.53 2.39 -16.92
N SER A 230 4.93 1.13 -16.69
CA SER A 230 4.00 0.09 -16.21
C SER A 230 3.38 0.46 -14.84
N MET A 231 4.14 1.19 -14.00
CA MET A 231 3.71 1.70 -12.70
C MET A 231 3.18 3.14 -12.72
N ASN A 232 2.97 3.73 -13.91
CA ASN A 232 2.54 5.12 -14.10
C ASN A 232 3.33 6.16 -13.25
N SER A 233 4.63 5.94 -13.17
CA SER A 233 5.57 6.70 -12.35
C SER A 233 6.78 7.23 -13.14
N TYR A 234 6.80 7.06 -14.46
CA TYR A 234 7.78 7.71 -15.33
C TYR A 234 7.64 9.22 -15.25
N ILE A 235 8.78 9.94 -15.24
CA ILE A 235 8.81 11.40 -15.09
C ILE A 235 9.35 12.00 -16.38
N ASP A 236 8.57 12.85 -17.03
CA ASP A 236 9.06 13.52 -18.24
C ASP A 236 10.12 14.59 -17.88
N SER A 237 11.11 14.79 -18.76
CA SER A 237 12.15 15.81 -18.56
C SER A 237 11.51 17.20 -18.47
N GLU A 238 10.53 17.46 -19.33
CA GLU A 238 9.82 18.74 -19.45
C GLU A 238 8.79 18.99 -18.33
N GLU A 239 8.46 17.98 -17.52
CA GLU A 239 7.40 18.08 -16.51
C GLU A 239 7.85 18.84 -15.25
N ASN A 240 7.52 20.12 -15.12
CA ASN A 240 7.95 20.96 -13.98
C ASN A 240 7.21 20.71 -12.65
N HIS A 241 6.21 19.82 -12.64
CA HIS A 241 5.33 19.56 -11.49
C HIS A 241 5.03 18.07 -11.27
N SER A 242 6.00 17.21 -11.52
CA SER A 242 5.86 15.76 -11.31
C SER A 242 5.67 15.36 -9.85
N TRP A 243 5.27 14.12 -9.62
CA TRP A 243 5.15 13.56 -8.28
C TRP A 243 6.45 13.58 -7.48
N LEU A 244 7.60 13.49 -8.15
CA LEU A 244 8.91 13.54 -7.49
C LEU A 244 9.20 14.95 -6.93
N HIS A 245 8.75 16.00 -7.63
CA HIS A 245 8.79 17.37 -7.08
C HIS A 245 7.99 17.50 -5.79
N LYS A 246 6.83 16.83 -5.70
CA LYS A 246 5.98 16.88 -4.50
C LYS A 246 6.65 16.26 -3.28
N LEU A 247 7.50 15.24 -3.49
CA LEU A 247 8.28 14.61 -2.43
C LEU A 247 9.49 15.43 -2.00
N CYS A 248 10.10 16.17 -2.93
CA CYS A 248 11.37 16.89 -2.69
C CYS A 248 11.20 18.37 -2.29
N ARG A 249 10.04 18.99 -2.56
CA ARG A 249 9.74 20.37 -2.16
C ARG A 249 9.04 20.42 -0.80
N THR A 250 8.94 21.62 -0.23
CA THR A 250 8.19 21.88 1.01
C THR A 250 6.83 21.18 0.96
N PRO A 251 6.54 20.32 1.94
CA PRO A 251 5.38 19.45 1.87
C PRO A 251 4.07 20.24 1.99
N ARG A 252 3.20 20.05 1.00
CA ARG A 252 1.82 20.62 1.01
C ARG A 252 0.76 19.57 0.69
N VAL A 253 1.17 18.46 0.10
CA VAL A 253 0.32 17.40 -0.42
C VAL A 253 0.96 16.06 -0.13
N THR A 254 0.13 15.02 -0.04
CA THR A 254 0.58 13.64 0.10
C THR A 254 0.91 13.05 -1.27
N CYS A 255 1.80 12.06 -1.28
CA CYS A 255 2.05 11.23 -2.44
C CYS A 255 1.60 9.79 -2.19
N HIS A 256 1.43 9.04 -3.27
CA HIS A 256 1.05 7.64 -3.15
C HIS A 256 2.21 6.81 -2.58
N PRO A 257 1.96 5.84 -1.67
CA PRO A 257 3.03 5.06 -1.04
C PRO A 257 3.96 4.37 -2.03
N LEU A 258 3.45 3.84 -3.16
CA LEU A 258 4.28 3.30 -4.25
C LEU A 258 5.43 4.24 -4.66
N ARG A 259 5.18 5.54 -4.75
CA ARG A 259 6.19 6.52 -5.15
C ARG A 259 7.23 6.77 -4.05
N HIS A 260 6.82 6.65 -2.78
CA HIS A 260 7.74 6.64 -1.66
C HIS A 260 8.63 5.38 -1.68
N ILE A 261 8.06 4.21 -1.95
CA ILE A 261 8.79 2.93 -2.08
C ILE A 261 9.82 3.04 -3.21
N LEU A 262 9.45 3.57 -4.38
CA LEU A 262 10.39 3.76 -5.50
C LEU A 262 11.52 4.74 -5.16
N LEU A 263 11.24 5.82 -4.43
CA LEU A 263 12.29 6.75 -4.01
C LEU A 263 13.21 6.13 -2.96
N LEU A 264 12.67 5.38 -1.99
CA LEU A 264 13.47 4.65 -0.99
C LEU A 264 14.38 3.63 -1.64
N HIS A 265 13.85 2.80 -2.54
CA HIS A 265 14.63 1.83 -3.30
C HIS A 265 15.78 2.50 -4.07
N PHE A 266 15.48 3.61 -4.79
CA PHE A 266 16.50 4.38 -5.49
C PHE A 266 17.59 4.85 -4.53
N LEU A 267 17.22 5.29 -3.32
CA LEU A 267 18.11 5.73 -2.26
C LEU A 267 18.85 4.59 -1.53
N GLY A 268 18.54 3.32 -1.81
CA GLY A 268 19.08 2.17 -1.10
C GLY A 268 18.57 2.10 0.35
N LYS A 269 17.29 2.43 0.54
CA LYS A 269 16.59 2.49 1.83
C LYS A 269 15.33 1.65 1.80
N GLU A 270 14.89 1.26 2.98
CA GLU A 270 13.63 0.58 3.25
C GLU A 270 12.66 1.48 4.03
N ILE A 271 11.41 1.04 4.17
CA ILE A 271 10.38 1.76 4.92
C ILE A 271 10.82 1.99 6.37
N ILE A 272 11.46 0.99 6.99
CA ILE A 272 11.91 1.06 8.38
C ILE A 272 12.98 2.14 8.60
N ASP A 273 13.78 2.45 7.58
CA ASP A 273 14.83 3.48 7.70
C ASP A 273 14.24 4.87 7.96
N ILE A 274 13.02 5.14 7.51
CA ILE A 274 12.36 6.42 7.76
C ILE A 274 12.10 6.62 9.27
N TYR A 275 11.91 5.52 10.00
CA TYR A 275 11.71 5.53 11.45
C TYR A 275 13.02 5.50 12.24
N GLY A 276 14.17 5.29 11.58
CA GLY A 276 15.48 5.09 12.21
C GLY A 276 16.09 6.31 12.91
N ASN A 277 15.52 7.50 12.76
CA ASN A 277 16.02 8.73 13.42
C ASN A 277 15.43 9.01 14.81
N HIS A 278 14.72 8.05 15.43
CA HIS A 278 14.11 8.24 16.76
C HIS A 278 14.97 7.78 17.95
N ASN A 279 16.20 7.29 17.74
CA ASN A 279 17.08 6.87 18.85
C ASN A 279 18.09 7.94 19.32
N SER A 280 18.02 9.18 18.84
CA SER A 280 18.89 10.28 19.30
C SER A 280 18.28 11.16 20.40
N THR A 281 17.04 10.90 20.81
CA THR A 281 16.41 11.55 21.97
C THR A 281 15.98 10.49 22.96
N SER A 282 16.93 10.13 23.82
CA SER A 282 16.77 9.61 25.18
C SER A 282 15.33 9.37 25.65
N HIS A 283 14.92 8.10 25.75
CA HIS A 283 14.23 7.61 26.96
C HIS A 283 14.59 6.14 27.23
N PRO A 284 14.78 5.76 28.51
CA PRO A 284 15.41 4.52 28.93
C PRO A 284 14.42 3.35 28.94
N PHE A 285 14.97 2.16 28.69
CA PHE A 285 14.49 0.82 29.03
C PHE A 285 13.14 0.71 29.78
N LEU A 286 12.22 -0.04 29.19
CA LEU A 286 11.45 -1.04 29.94
C LEU A 286 11.55 -2.38 29.22
N ALA A 287 12.54 -3.15 29.65
CA ALA A 287 12.54 -4.59 29.57
C ALA A 287 11.55 -5.15 30.59
N GLN A 288 10.70 -6.09 30.18
CA GLN A 288 10.06 -7.20 30.92
C GLN A 288 8.87 -7.67 30.07
N GLY A 289 8.67 -8.93 29.73
CA GLY A 289 9.40 -10.15 30.01
C GLY A 289 8.85 -11.25 29.10
N LEU A 290 9.73 -12.16 28.69
CA LEU A 290 9.39 -13.44 28.10
C LEU A 290 8.57 -14.26 29.11
N GLY A 291 7.41 -14.77 28.68
CA GLY A 291 6.64 -15.77 29.40
C GLY A 291 6.17 -16.83 28.41
N CYS A 292 6.81 -17.98 28.45
CA CYS A 292 6.36 -19.21 27.80
C CYS A 292 4.97 -19.59 28.34
N VAL A 293 4.01 -19.88 27.47
CA VAL A 293 3.36 -21.20 27.20
C VAL A 293 2.51 -21.02 25.95
#